data_AF-A0A9E4ZQ33-F1
#
_entry.id   AF-A0A9E4ZQ33-F1
#
_cell.length_a   1.000
_cell.length_b   1.000
_cell.length_c   1.000
_cell.angle_alpha   90.00
_cell.angle_beta   90.00
_cell.angle_gamma   90.00
#
_symmetry.space_group_name_H-M   'P 1'
#
loop_
_entity.id
_entity.type
_entity.pdbx_description
1 polymer ?
#
loop_
_entity_poly.entity_id
_entity_poly.type
_entity_poly.pdbx_seq_one_letter_code
_entity_poly.pdbx_strand_id
1 'polypeptide(L)'
;MKVAINELKKNDRIHGIYLNLRGVKTLRELLSLLISEINRNKLFKLLDVSVNFNLGPLGIELKGGKLNVQRSLLELLLSINHDLVIGLDEVQELSSVTKPLLDVLGNVFMSNPKVRFLFSGSYVGLVKALLNPKEGSSLLGRPPIEIKLRPFNKQDSMEFLKAGMEELNVDFEDDEAEEVVNRLDGVVGWLTLFGNNYAVRKLSFDDSLKITIDEGKKLMLEELNHFLKGRNRELYLATLSSIRIAKRWKDIKFAVTVRLKREIDDKELSSVLEALVNYNFIEKVGEGEYALVDPILREMDFRLY
;
A
#
# COMPACT_ATOMS: atom_id res chain seq x y z
N MET A 1 -7.12 4.26 -1.85
CA MET A 1 -6.85 5.16 -3.00
C MET A 1 -7.97 5.20 -4.05
N LYS A 2 -8.36 4.06 -4.64
CA LYS A 2 -9.39 4.00 -5.71
C LYS A 2 -10.71 4.70 -5.35
N VAL A 3 -11.19 4.52 -4.12
CA VAL A 3 -12.40 5.19 -3.61
C VAL A 3 -12.24 6.72 -3.61
N ALA A 4 -11.13 7.24 -3.08
CA ALA A 4 -10.86 8.68 -3.07
C ALA A 4 -10.87 9.29 -4.48
N ILE A 5 -10.28 8.59 -5.46
CA ILE A 5 -10.27 9.03 -6.87
C ILE A 5 -11.70 9.05 -7.45
N ASN A 6 -12.52 8.06 -7.11
CA ASN A 6 -13.92 8.02 -7.54
C ASN A 6 -14.73 9.17 -6.93
N GLU A 7 -14.51 9.49 -5.65
CA GLU A 7 -15.22 10.59 -4.97
C GLU A 7 -14.82 11.96 -5.53
N LEU A 8 -13.54 12.19 -5.82
CA LEU A 8 -13.08 13.40 -6.52
C LEU A 8 -13.76 13.57 -7.89
N LYS A 9 -13.98 12.46 -8.60
CA LYS A 9 -14.67 12.48 -9.88
C LYS A 9 -16.14 12.83 -9.75
N LYS A 10 -16.82 12.32 -8.71
CA LYS A 10 -18.24 12.56 -8.47
C LYS A 10 -18.50 13.99 -7.98
N ASN A 11 -17.74 14.44 -7.00
CA ASN A 11 -18.04 15.67 -6.25
C ASN A 11 -17.37 16.89 -6.88
N ASP A 12 -16.12 16.75 -7.35
CA ASP A 12 -15.31 17.88 -7.84
C ASP A 12 -15.15 17.91 -9.37
N ARG A 13 -15.71 16.90 -10.07
CA ARG A 13 -15.60 16.72 -11.53
C ARG A 13 -14.15 16.63 -12.03
N ILE A 14 -13.22 16.22 -11.15
CA ILE A 14 -11.82 16.04 -11.49
C ILE A 14 -11.62 14.63 -12.07
N HIS A 15 -10.94 14.52 -13.21
CA HIS A 15 -10.61 13.21 -13.77
C HIS A 15 -9.55 12.49 -12.94
N GLY A 16 -9.60 11.16 -12.93
CA GLY A 16 -8.77 10.35 -12.07
C GLY A 16 -8.26 9.09 -12.76
N ILE A 17 -7.00 8.77 -12.54
CA ILE A 17 -6.37 7.49 -12.93
C ILE A 17 -5.86 6.80 -11.68
N TYR A 18 -6.21 5.53 -11.51
CA TYR A 18 -5.69 4.68 -10.45
C TYR A 18 -4.73 3.65 -11.04
N LEU A 19 -3.47 3.64 -10.59
CA LEU A 19 -2.47 2.67 -10.99
C LEU A 19 -2.11 1.78 -9.79
N ASN A 20 -2.31 0.48 -9.91
CA ASN A 20 -1.74 -0.50 -8.97
C ASN A 20 -0.34 -0.88 -9.47
N LEU A 21 0.70 -0.58 -8.66
CA LEU A 21 2.09 -0.79 -9.05
C LEU A 21 2.66 -2.13 -8.61
N ARG A 22 1.86 -3.05 -8.05
CA ARG A 22 2.34 -4.38 -7.65
C ARG A 22 3.02 -5.10 -8.82
N GLY A 23 4.32 -5.39 -8.68
CA GLY A 23 5.14 -6.03 -9.71
C GLY A 23 5.73 -5.07 -10.76
N VAL A 24 5.43 -3.78 -10.72
CA VAL A 24 6.00 -2.74 -11.61
C VAL A 24 7.33 -2.26 -11.04
N LYS A 25 8.44 -2.55 -11.73
CA LYS A 25 9.80 -2.27 -11.22
C LYS A 25 10.56 -1.23 -12.04
N THR A 26 10.05 -0.90 -13.22
CA THR A 26 10.72 -0.01 -14.18
C THR A 26 9.82 1.14 -14.61
N LEU A 27 10.42 2.26 -15.03
CA LEU A 27 9.68 3.37 -15.62
C LEU A 27 8.95 2.98 -16.92
N ARG A 28 9.41 1.93 -17.61
CA ARG A 28 8.80 1.46 -18.86
C ARG A 28 7.47 0.79 -18.57
N GLU A 29 7.43 -0.07 -17.56
CA GLU A 29 6.21 -0.71 -17.10
C GLU A 29 5.23 0.34 -16.56
N LEU A 30 5.71 1.31 -15.78
CA LEU A 30 4.89 2.44 -15.31
C LEU A 30 4.28 3.24 -16.47
N LEU A 31 5.10 3.63 -17.46
CA LEU A 31 4.63 4.36 -18.64
C LEU A 31 3.59 3.55 -19.41
N SER A 32 3.83 2.26 -19.61
CA SER A 32 2.92 1.37 -20.34
C SER A 32 1.59 1.22 -19.60
N LEU A 33 1.64 1.08 -18.27
CA LEU A 33 0.45 0.99 -17.41
C LEU A 33 -0.35 2.30 -17.45
N LEU A 34 0.33 3.45 -17.36
CA LEU A 34 -0.32 4.76 -17.44
C LEU A 34 -1.01 4.97 -18.80
N ILE A 35 -0.33 4.67 -19.92
CA ILE A 35 -0.93 4.75 -21.27
C ILE A 35 -2.15 3.85 -21.38
N SER A 36 -2.05 2.61 -20.88
CA SER A 36 -3.16 1.65 -20.87
C SER A 36 -4.38 2.20 -20.14
N GLU A 37 -4.19 2.78 -18.95
CA GLU A 37 -5.29 3.37 -18.18
C GLU A 37 -5.84 4.65 -18.82
N ILE A 38 -5.00 5.48 -19.44
CA ILE A 38 -5.48 6.64 -20.20
C ILE A 38 -6.39 6.19 -21.35
N ASN A 39 -5.97 5.17 -22.11
CA ASN A 39 -6.74 4.65 -23.26
C ASN A 39 -8.04 3.98 -22.80
N ARG A 40 -7.96 3.10 -21.79
CA ARG A 40 -9.12 2.40 -21.21
C ARG A 40 -10.21 3.37 -20.75
N ASN A 41 -9.81 4.45 -20.08
CA ASN A 41 -10.74 5.44 -19.55
C ASN A 41 -11.09 6.55 -20.57
N LYS A 42 -10.63 6.42 -21.83
CA LYS A 42 -10.82 7.41 -22.92
C LYS A 42 -10.39 8.82 -22.50
N LEU A 43 -9.32 8.91 -21.71
CA LEU A 43 -8.75 10.15 -21.19
C LEU A 43 -7.74 10.77 -22.16
N PHE A 44 -7.49 10.16 -23.32
CA PHE A 44 -6.58 10.69 -24.33
C PHE A 44 -6.99 12.07 -24.86
N LYS A 45 -8.28 12.41 -24.76
CA LYS A 45 -8.82 13.74 -25.07
C LYS A 45 -8.36 14.86 -24.12
N LEU A 46 -7.78 14.49 -22.97
CA LEU A 46 -7.22 15.42 -21.98
C LEU A 46 -5.76 15.75 -22.26
N LEU A 47 -5.22 15.31 -23.40
CA LEU A 47 -3.84 15.50 -23.79
C LEU A 47 -3.77 16.39 -25.02
N ASP A 48 -2.80 17.28 -25.02
CA ASP A 48 -2.30 17.88 -26.24
C ASP A 48 -1.40 16.89 -26.98
N VAL A 49 -1.39 16.98 -28.31
CA VAL A 49 -0.54 16.14 -29.17
C VAL A 49 0.93 16.39 -28.81
N SER A 50 1.67 15.32 -28.50
CA SER A 50 3.06 15.39 -28.02
C SER A 50 4.06 14.69 -28.94
N VAL A 51 5.35 15.05 -28.82
CA VAL A 51 6.41 14.68 -29.78
C VAL A 51 6.67 13.17 -29.83
N ASN A 52 6.56 12.44 -28.71
CA ASN A 52 6.82 11.00 -28.65
C ASN A 52 5.57 10.10 -28.78
N PHE A 53 4.39 10.70 -28.96
CA PHE A 53 3.12 9.97 -28.94
C PHE A 53 2.33 10.20 -30.23
N ASN A 54 1.67 9.14 -30.71
CA ASN A 54 0.65 9.24 -31.76
C ASN A 54 -0.72 9.10 -31.13
N LEU A 55 -1.68 9.90 -31.61
CA LEU A 55 -3.10 9.73 -31.31
C LEU A 55 -3.74 8.99 -32.50
N GLY A 56 -4.02 7.71 -32.28
CA GLY A 56 -4.74 6.85 -33.21
C GLY A 56 -6.21 6.65 -32.79
N PRO A 57 -7.01 5.94 -33.60
CA PRO A 57 -8.41 5.63 -33.28
C PRO A 57 -8.58 4.79 -32.01
N LEU A 58 -7.53 4.11 -31.55
CA LEU A 58 -7.49 3.31 -30.33
C LEU A 58 -6.91 4.07 -29.11
N GLY A 59 -6.56 5.35 -29.28
CA GLY A 59 -5.98 6.19 -28.24
C GLY A 59 -4.51 6.50 -28.50
N ILE A 60 -3.70 6.52 -27.44
CA ILE A 60 -2.30 6.92 -27.47
C ILE A 60 -1.42 5.71 -27.74
N GLU A 61 -0.47 5.87 -28.66
CA GLU A 61 0.57 4.90 -28.98
C GLU A 61 1.95 5.55 -28.92
N LEU A 62 2.96 4.79 -28.49
CA LEU A 62 4.36 5.23 -28.47
C LEU A 62 4.94 5.22 -29.90
N LYS A 63 5.60 6.30 -30.30
CA LYS A 63 6.37 6.31 -31.55
C LYS A 63 7.56 5.35 -31.44
N GLY A 64 7.77 4.49 -32.45
CA GLY A 64 8.89 3.53 -32.45
C GLY A 64 10.28 4.21 -32.47
N GLY A 65 11.28 3.58 -31.84
CA GLY A 65 12.68 4.05 -31.81
C GLY A 65 13.44 3.74 -30.51
N LYS A 66 14.67 4.27 -30.35
CA LYS A 66 15.39 4.29 -29.05
C LYS A 66 14.71 5.31 -28.13
N LEU A 67 13.60 4.90 -27.52
CA LEU A 67 12.83 5.74 -26.60
C LEU A 67 13.58 5.95 -25.29
N ASN A 68 13.82 7.22 -24.95
CA ASN A 68 14.15 7.59 -23.58
C ASN A 68 12.86 7.55 -22.76
N VAL A 69 12.69 6.49 -21.98
CA VAL A 69 11.46 6.21 -21.21
C VAL A 69 11.15 7.31 -20.20
N GLN A 70 12.17 7.84 -19.52
CA GLN A 70 11.99 8.92 -18.55
C GLN A 70 11.47 10.18 -19.23
N ARG A 71 12.07 10.55 -20.37
CA ARG A 71 11.61 11.68 -21.19
C ARG A 71 10.20 11.47 -21.72
N SER A 72 9.88 10.26 -22.17
CA SER A 72 8.54 9.92 -22.69
C SER A 72 7.48 10.04 -21.61
N LEU A 73 7.77 9.54 -20.39
CA LEU A 73 6.89 9.70 -19.24
C LEU A 73 6.70 11.18 -18.86
N LEU A 74 7.78 11.96 -18.84
CA LEU A 74 7.70 13.39 -18.58
C LEU A 74 6.85 14.11 -19.63
N GLU A 75 7.10 13.87 -20.92
CA GLU A 75 6.34 14.50 -22.01
C GLU A 75 4.85 14.14 -21.95
N LEU A 76 4.51 12.88 -21.63
CA LEU A 76 3.11 12.46 -21.45
C LEU A 76 2.43 13.22 -20.32
N LEU A 77 3.10 13.35 -19.18
CA LEU A 77 2.55 14.04 -18.00
C LEU A 77 2.43 15.54 -18.25
N LEU A 78 3.39 16.14 -18.98
CA LEU A 78 3.34 17.55 -19.34
C LEU A 78 2.31 17.85 -20.44
N SER A 79 1.95 16.89 -21.28
CA SER A 79 0.94 17.10 -22.32
C SER A 79 -0.50 17.06 -21.79
N ILE A 80 -0.72 16.69 -20.52
CA ILE A 80 -2.05 16.74 -19.90
C ILE A 80 -2.46 18.21 -19.70
N ASN A 81 -3.55 18.62 -20.35
CA ASN A 81 -4.01 20.01 -20.35
C ASN A 81 -5.32 20.24 -19.56
N HIS A 82 -5.80 19.23 -18.82
CA HIS A 82 -6.96 19.31 -17.93
C HIS A 82 -6.59 18.83 -16.52
N ASP A 83 -7.40 19.19 -15.53
CA ASP A 83 -7.26 18.68 -14.16
C ASP A 83 -7.34 17.15 -14.12
N LEU A 84 -6.24 16.53 -13.67
CA LEU A 84 -6.12 15.08 -13.55
C LEU A 84 -5.39 14.72 -12.26
N VAL A 85 -5.99 13.80 -11.50
CA VAL A 85 -5.34 13.14 -10.36
C VAL A 85 -4.84 11.77 -10.78
N ILE A 86 -3.56 11.50 -10.57
CA ILE A 86 -2.94 10.19 -10.83
C ILE A 86 -2.58 9.57 -9.48
N GLY A 87 -3.29 8.52 -9.12
CA GLY A 87 -3.00 7.69 -7.97
C GLY A 87 -2.01 6.59 -8.29
N LEU A 88 -0.90 6.54 -7.56
CA LEU A 88 0.12 5.50 -7.61
C LEU A 88 0.05 4.67 -6.33
N ASP A 89 -0.60 3.51 -6.41
CA ASP A 89 -0.72 2.58 -5.29
C ASP A 89 0.47 1.63 -5.22
N GLU A 90 0.91 1.29 -4.01
CA GLU A 90 2.13 0.51 -3.73
C GLU A 90 3.39 1.11 -4.38
N VAL A 91 3.56 2.43 -4.27
CA VAL A 91 4.64 3.18 -4.96
C VAL A 91 6.04 2.66 -4.62
N GLN A 92 6.22 2.01 -3.47
CA GLN A 92 7.48 1.38 -3.09
C GLN A 92 7.97 0.30 -4.06
N GLU A 93 7.10 -0.29 -4.87
CA GLU A 93 7.48 -1.26 -5.92
C GLU A 93 8.47 -0.64 -6.93
N LEU A 94 8.42 0.68 -7.12
CA LEU A 94 9.31 1.45 -7.98
C LEU A 94 10.63 1.87 -7.30
N SER A 95 10.97 1.31 -6.13
CA SER A 95 12.18 1.70 -5.39
C SER A 95 13.47 1.58 -6.21
N SER A 96 13.55 0.62 -7.16
CA SER A 96 14.67 0.45 -8.10
C SER A 96 14.89 1.63 -9.05
N VAL A 97 13.87 2.46 -9.28
CA VAL A 97 13.91 3.63 -10.18
C VAL A 97 13.58 4.93 -9.45
N THR A 98 13.84 4.97 -8.14
CA THR A 98 13.54 6.13 -7.27
C THR A 98 14.02 7.44 -7.85
N LYS A 99 15.33 7.60 -8.12
CA LYS A 99 15.89 8.87 -8.60
C LYS A 99 15.27 9.34 -9.94
N PRO A 100 15.28 8.52 -11.01
CA PRO A 100 14.62 8.89 -12.27
C PRO A 100 13.15 9.29 -12.11
N LEU A 101 12.40 8.60 -11.23
CA LEU A 101 11.00 8.93 -10.97
C LEU A 101 10.85 10.26 -10.24
N LEU A 102 11.64 10.50 -9.19
CA LEU A 102 11.63 11.77 -8.45
C LEU A 102 11.96 12.96 -9.36
N ASP A 103 12.87 12.77 -10.32
CA ASP A 103 13.19 13.78 -11.33
C ASP A 103 11.98 14.09 -12.22
N VAL A 104 11.25 13.07 -12.69
CA VAL A 104 10.00 13.28 -13.45
C VAL A 104 8.96 14.00 -12.61
N LEU A 105 8.70 13.52 -11.38
CA LEU A 105 7.71 14.11 -10.48
C LEU A 105 8.03 15.57 -10.15
N GLY A 106 9.30 15.88 -9.88
CA GLY A 106 9.75 17.25 -9.59
C GLY A 106 9.56 18.19 -10.78
N ASN A 107 9.85 17.73 -12.00
CA ASN A 107 9.60 18.51 -13.20
C ASN A 107 8.09 18.75 -13.42
N VAL A 108 7.26 17.71 -13.29
CA VAL A 108 5.80 17.86 -13.45
C VAL A 108 5.22 18.80 -12.40
N PHE A 109 5.64 18.68 -11.13
CA PHE A 109 5.20 19.56 -10.05
C PHE A 109 5.51 21.04 -10.33
N MET A 110 6.65 21.34 -10.97
CA MET A 110 7.03 22.71 -11.34
C MET A 110 6.29 23.23 -12.58
N SER A 111 6.02 22.36 -13.54
CA SER A 111 5.64 22.78 -14.89
C SER A 111 4.18 22.54 -15.24
N ASN A 112 3.47 21.65 -14.55
CA ASN A 112 2.07 21.34 -14.85
C ASN A 112 1.20 21.22 -13.58
N PRO A 113 0.60 22.32 -13.09
CA PRO A 113 -0.23 22.30 -11.89
C PRO A 113 -1.56 21.53 -12.07
N LYS A 114 -1.94 21.19 -13.30
CA LYS A 114 -3.16 20.43 -13.60
C LYS A 114 -3.01 18.95 -13.28
N VAL A 115 -1.78 18.46 -13.15
CA VAL A 115 -1.48 17.06 -12.81
C VAL A 115 -1.10 16.97 -11.34
N ARG A 116 -1.94 16.28 -10.57
CA ARG A 116 -1.74 16.03 -9.14
C ARG A 116 -1.51 14.55 -8.90
N PHE A 117 -0.60 14.24 -7.99
CA PHE A 117 -0.29 12.86 -7.63
C PHE A 117 -0.84 12.51 -6.25
N LEU A 118 -1.44 11.33 -6.14
CA LEU A 118 -1.70 10.68 -4.86
C LEU A 118 -0.80 9.46 -4.77
N PHE A 119 -0.14 9.25 -3.63
CA PHE A 119 0.73 8.10 -3.41
C PHE A 119 0.20 7.29 -2.24
N SER A 120 0.27 5.97 -2.33
CA SER A 120 0.16 5.05 -1.20
C SER A 120 1.29 4.05 -1.26
N GLY A 121 1.64 3.51 -0.10
CA GLY A 121 2.72 2.54 0.02
C GLY A 121 3.31 2.48 1.42
N SER A 122 3.99 1.38 1.72
CA SER A 122 4.73 1.25 2.98
C SER A 122 5.85 2.28 3.07
N TYR A 123 6.25 2.66 4.29
CA TYR A 123 7.25 3.70 4.55
C TYR A 123 8.69 3.23 4.26
N VAL A 124 9.00 2.97 2.99
CA VAL A 124 10.28 2.41 2.52
C VAL A 124 10.74 3.12 1.26
N GLY A 125 12.05 3.07 1.00
CA GLY A 125 12.65 3.44 -0.29
C GLY A 125 12.13 4.76 -0.86
N LEU A 126 11.35 4.67 -1.94
CA LEU A 126 10.74 5.81 -2.61
C LEU A 126 9.81 6.64 -1.71
N VAL A 127 8.99 6.03 -0.85
CA VAL A 127 8.10 6.76 0.06
C VAL A 127 8.91 7.61 1.04
N LYS A 128 9.99 7.04 1.62
CA LYS A 128 10.92 7.80 2.47
C LYS A 128 11.55 8.96 1.71
N ALA A 129 11.93 8.75 0.45
CA ALA A 129 12.56 9.77 -0.40
C ALA A 129 11.60 10.88 -0.85
N LEU A 130 10.30 10.56 -1.03
CA LEU A 130 9.24 11.53 -1.30
C LEU A 130 9.01 12.43 -0.07
N LEU A 131 8.90 11.83 1.12
CA LEU A 131 8.61 12.55 2.36
C LEU A 131 9.83 13.33 2.91
N ASN A 132 11.03 12.78 2.74
CA ASN A 132 12.28 13.38 3.20
C ASN A 132 13.29 13.49 2.04
N PRO A 133 13.04 14.40 1.08
CA PRO A 133 13.93 14.58 -0.06
C PRO A 133 15.30 15.10 0.38
N LYS A 134 16.36 14.39 -0.04
CA LYS A 134 17.76 14.76 0.26
C LYS A 134 18.24 15.90 -0.65
N GLU A 135 19.34 16.54 -0.28
CA GLU A 135 20.05 17.49 -1.14
C GLU A 135 20.32 16.90 -2.53
N GLY A 136 20.10 17.70 -3.58
CA GLY A 136 20.18 17.26 -4.98
C GLY A 136 18.95 16.53 -5.51
N SER A 137 17.89 16.33 -4.71
CA SER A 137 16.59 15.84 -5.19
C SER A 137 15.83 16.95 -5.92
N SER A 138 15.19 16.60 -7.04
CA SER A 138 14.25 17.48 -7.77
C SER A 138 13.01 17.89 -6.94
N LEU A 139 12.75 17.19 -5.82
CA LEU A 139 11.66 17.49 -4.87
C LEU A 139 12.15 18.15 -3.56
N LEU A 140 13.41 18.58 -3.47
CA LEU A 140 13.92 19.25 -2.28
C LEU A 140 13.06 20.48 -1.92
N GLY A 141 12.63 20.55 -0.66
CA GLY A 141 11.72 21.61 -0.16
C GLY A 141 10.26 21.46 -0.59
N ARG A 142 9.89 20.34 -1.23
CA ARG A 142 8.54 20.08 -1.76
C ARG A 142 8.03 18.68 -1.42
N PRO A 143 8.01 18.29 -0.13
CA PRO A 143 7.44 17.01 0.26
C PRO A 143 5.92 17.01 0.00
N PRO A 144 5.33 15.86 -0.35
CA PRO A 144 3.89 15.72 -0.43
C PRO A 144 3.24 15.86 0.95
N ILE A 145 1.94 16.18 0.97
CA ILE A 145 1.14 16.15 2.21
C ILE A 145 1.05 14.70 2.69
N GLU A 146 1.43 14.45 3.95
CA GLU A 146 1.39 13.13 4.56
C GLU A 146 0.03 12.90 5.25
N ILE A 147 -0.66 11.82 4.86
CA ILE A 147 -1.88 11.34 5.53
C ILE A 147 -1.60 9.94 6.07
N LYS A 148 -1.55 9.79 7.39
CA LYS A 148 -1.37 8.49 8.05
C LYS A 148 -2.72 7.91 8.42
N LEU A 149 -3.10 6.82 7.74
CA LEU A 149 -4.26 6.03 8.11
C LEU A 149 -3.89 5.08 9.25
N ARG A 150 -4.79 4.92 10.21
CA ARG A 150 -4.66 3.98 11.32
C ARG A 150 -5.87 3.04 11.33
N PRO A 151 -5.76 1.85 11.93
CA PRO A 151 -6.95 1.07 12.27
C PRO A 151 -7.97 1.93 13.02
N PHE A 152 -9.24 1.62 12.84
CA PHE A 152 -10.31 2.23 13.60
C PHE A 152 -10.15 1.90 15.09
N ASN A 153 -10.55 2.84 15.94
CA ASN A 153 -10.69 2.51 17.36
C ASN A 153 -11.88 1.56 17.55
N LYS A 154 -12.04 1.00 18.75
CA LYS A 154 -13.12 0.02 19.02
C LYS A 154 -14.51 0.56 18.67
N GLN A 155 -14.81 1.80 19.04
CA GLN A 155 -16.11 2.43 18.80
C GLN A 155 -16.35 2.66 17.31
N ASP A 156 -15.39 3.29 16.60
CA ASP A 156 -15.46 3.53 15.16
C ASP A 156 -15.64 2.20 14.39
N SER A 157 -15.02 1.12 14.87
CA SER A 157 -15.12 -0.21 14.26
C SER A 157 -16.52 -0.82 14.43
N MET A 158 -17.11 -0.69 15.62
CA MET A 158 -18.47 -1.14 15.89
C MET A 158 -19.48 -0.35 15.07
N GLU A 159 -19.34 0.98 15.02
CA GLU A 159 -20.19 1.86 14.22
C GLU A 159 -20.07 1.57 12.72
N PHE A 160 -18.85 1.34 12.23
CA PHE A 160 -18.60 0.96 10.84
C PHE A 160 -19.32 -0.33 10.46
N LEU A 161 -19.24 -1.36 11.30
CA LEU A 161 -19.94 -2.63 11.07
C LEU A 161 -21.45 -2.41 11.06
N LYS A 162 -22.00 -1.80 12.12
CA LYS A 162 -23.46 -1.57 12.26
C LYS A 162 -24.03 -0.77 11.10
N ALA A 163 -23.37 0.31 10.70
CA ALA A 163 -23.79 1.11 9.54
C ALA A 163 -23.85 0.27 8.26
N GLY A 164 -22.85 -0.59 8.01
CA GLY A 164 -22.85 -1.50 6.87
C GLY A 164 -23.95 -2.57 6.91
N MET A 165 -24.33 -3.05 8.10
CA MET A 165 -25.44 -3.99 8.27
C MET A 165 -26.80 -3.31 8.07
N GLU A 166 -26.96 -2.08 8.59
CA GLU A 166 -28.17 -1.27 8.44
C GLU A 166 -28.48 -0.98 6.97
N GLU A 167 -27.46 -0.67 6.15
CA GLU A 167 -27.61 -0.51 4.69
C GLU A 167 -28.24 -1.74 4.00
N LEU A 168 -28.12 -2.92 4.61
CA LEU A 168 -28.64 -4.19 4.12
C LEU A 168 -29.87 -4.68 4.90
N ASN A 169 -30.40 -3.89 5.84
CA ASN A 169 -31.46 -4.27 6.77
C ASN A 169 -31.17 -5.57 7.51
N VAL A 170 -29.93 -5.74 7.96
CA VAL A 170 -29.49 -6.86 8.80
C VAL A 170 -29.40 -6.37 10.24
N ASP A 171 -30.14 -7.02 11.14
CA ASP A 171 -30.03 -6.77 12.57
C ASP A 171 -28.66 -7.24 13.07
N PHE A 172 -27.95 -6.37 13.79
CA PHE A 172 -26.60 -6.63 14.27
C PHE A 172 -26.37 -5.92 15.60
N GLU A 173 -26.31 -6.72 16.66
CA GLU A 173 -26.31 -6.25 18.04
C GLU A 173 -24.92 -5.75 18.50
N ASP A 174 -24.90 -4.97 19.58
CA ASP A 174 -23.67 -4.46 20.19
C ASP A 174 -22.68 -5.56 20.58
N ASP A 175 -23.19 -6.65 21.16
CA ASP A 175 -22.38 -7.80 21.58
C ASP A 175 -21.73 -8.50 20.38
N GLU A 176 -22.45 -8.65 19.28
CA GLU A 176 -21.92 -9.23 18.02
C GLU A 176 -20.84 -8.34 17.43
N ALA A 177 -21.08 -7.02 17.37
CA ALA A 177 -20.10 -6.06 16.88
C ALA A 177 -18.84 -6.05 17.75
N GLU A 178 -18.99 -6.07 19.07
CA GLU A 178 -17.88 -6.13 20.01
C GLU A 178 -17.05 -7.41 19.81
N GLU A 179 -17.69 -8.57 19.64
CA GLU A 179 -16.99 -9.83 19.39
C GLU A 179 -16.15 -9.77 18.11
N VAL A 180 -16.70 -9.26 17.01
CA VAL A 180 -15.96 -9.11 15.74
C VAL A 180 -14.77 -8.20 15.91
N VAL A 181 -14.94 -7.05 16.56
CA VAL A 181 -13.88 -6.08 16.77
C VAL A 181 -12.77 -6.64 17.67
N ASN A 182 -13.12 -7.40 18.70
CA ASN A 182 -12.13 -8.08 19.55
C ASN A 182 -11.27 -9.10 18.77
N ARG A 183 -11.78 -9.65 17.66
CA ARG A 183 -11.06 -10.60 16.81
C ARG A 183 -10.29 -9.95 15.65
N LEU A 184 -10.82 -8.87 15.08
CA LEU A 184 -10.32 -8.24 13.84
C LEU A 184 -9.71 -6.84 14.03
N ASP A 185 -9.62 -6.37 15.28
CA ASP A 185 -8.86 -5.22 15.77
C ASP A 185 -8.83 -3.98 14.86
N GLY A 186 -10.02 -3.46 14.54
CA GLY A 186 -10.18 -2.18 13.85
C GLY A 186 -9.61 -2.07 12.43
N VAL A 187 -9.08 -3.17 11.87
CA VAL A 187 -8.58 -3.17 10.50
C VAL A 187 -9.76 -3.22 9.53
N VAL A 188 -10.05 -2.08 8.92
CA VAL A 188 -11.22 -1.86 8.05
C VAL A 188 -11.38 -2.95 6.98
N GLY A 189 -10.27 -3.43 6.40
CA GLY A 189 -10.30 -4.51 5.40
C GLY A 189 -10.90 -5.81 5.95
N TRP A 190 -10.52 -6.20 7.17
CA TRP A 190 -11.05 -7.40 7.83
C TRP A 190 -12.49 -7.22 8.28
N LEU A 191 -12.84 -6.05 8.83
CA LEU A 191 -14.23 -5.71 9.18
C LEU A 191 -15.14 -5.78 7.94
N THR A 192 -14.68 -5.26 6.81
CA THR A 192 -15.41 -5.30 5.53
C THR A 192 -15.58 -6.73 5.02
N LEU A 193 -14.54 -7.55 5.10
CA LEU A 193 -14.60 -8.95 4.68
C LEU A 193 -15.57 -9.75 5.55
N PHE A 194 -15.54 -9.54 6.87
CA PHE A 194 -16.53 -10.11 7.77
C PHE A 194 -17.96 -9.67 7.39
N GLY A 195 -18.18 -8.37 7.23
CA GLY A 195 -19.49 -7.82 6.85
C GLY A 195 -20.02 -8.41 5.53
N ASN A 196 -19.14 -8.61 4.54
CA ASN A 196 -19.50 -9.28 3.30
C ASN A 196 -19.92 -10.74 3.52
N ASN A 197 -19.14 -11.50 4.30
CA ASN A 197 -19.44 -12.90 4.60
C ASN A 197 -20.76 -13.06 5.38
N TYR A 198 -20.99 -12.18 6.36
CA TYR A 198 -22.17 -12.24 7.20
C TYR A 198 -23.42 -11.72 6.49
N ALA A 199 -23.44 -10.44 6.07
CA ALA A 199 -24.67 -9.82 5.58
C ALA A 199 -24.95 -10.08 4.10
N VAL A 200 -23.91 -10.13 3.25
CA VAL A 200 -24.11 -10.33 1.80
C VAL A 200 -24.19 -11.80 1.44
N ARG A 201 -23.26 -12.62 1.94
CA ARG A 201 -23.22 -14.07 1.68
C ARG A 201 -24.11 -14.88 2.62
N LYS A 202 -24.66 -14.26 3.67
CA LYS A 202 -25.61 -14.87 4.62
C LYS A 202 -25.06 -16.13 5.29
N LEU A 203 -23.77 -16.12 5.61
CA LEU A 203 -23.15 -17.19 6.38
C LEU A 203 -23.47 -17.01 7.87
N SER A 204 -23.30 -18.08 8.65
CA SER A 204 -23.40 -17.97 10.10
C SER A 204 -22.34 -16.99 10.64
N PHE A 205 -22.57 -16.43 11.83
CA PHE A 205 -21.61 -15.53 12.48
C PHE A 205 -20.23 -16.19 12.64
N ASP A 206 -20.22 -17.42 13.18
CA ASP A 206 -19.00 -18.22 13.39
C ASP A 206 -18.26 -18.52 12.08
N ASP A 207 -18.98 -18.95 11.03
CA ASP A 207 -18.37 -19.22 9.73
C ASP A 207 -17.83 -17.94 9.10
N SER A 208 -18.52 -16.81 9.26
CA SER A 208 -18.09 -15.52 8.74
C SER A 208 -16.79 -15.07 9.38
N LEU A 209 -16.66 -15.18 10.70
CA LEU A 209 -15.39 -14.91 11.41
C LEU A 209 -14.28 -15.86 10.97
N LYS A 210 -14.56 -17.17 10.96
CA LYS A 210 -13.57 -18.19 10.60
C LYS A 210 -13.04 -17.99 9.18
N ILE A 211 -13.91 -17.81 8.20
CA ILE A 211 -13.53 -17.59 6.80
C ILE A 211 -12.75 -16.29 6.66
N THR A 212 -13.16 -15.22 7.34
CA THR A 212 -12.45 -13.95 7.32
C THR A 212 -11.02 -14.11 7.82
N ILE A 213 -10.82 -14.84 8.91
CA ILE A 213 -9.49 -15.12 9.46
C ILE A 213 -8.67 -16.01 8.51
N ASP A 214 -9.27 -17.07 7.96
CA ASP A 214 -8.58 -18.01 7.08
C ASP A 214 -8.18 -17.38 5.74
N GLU A 215 -9.04 -16.56 5.16
CA GLU A 215 -8.73 -15.75 3.96
C GLU A 215 -7.69 -14.68 4.27
N GLY A 216 -7.82 -14.00 5.41
CA GLY A 216 -6.84 -13.04 5.89
C GLY A 216 -5.45 -13.66 6.01
N LYS A 217 -5.33 -14.87 6.59
CA LYS A 217 -4.05 -15.59 6.72
C LYS A 217 -3.41 -15.87 5.36
N LYS A 218 -4.21 -16.22 4.34
CA LYS A 218 -3.71 -16.44 2.97
C LYS A 218 -3.17 -15.13 2.36
N LEU A 219 -3.93 -14.04 2.49
CA LEU A 219 -3.52 -12.73 1.98
C LEU A 219 -2.25 -12.21 2.67
N MET A 220 -2.19 -12.30 4.00
CA MET A 220 -1.00 -11.94 4.78
C MET A 220 0.21 -12.81 4.43
N LEU A 221 0.00 -14.10 4.15
CA LEU A 221 1.07 -14.97 3.68
C LEU A 221 1.59 -14.55 2.30
N GLU A 222 0.72 -14.15 1.38
CA GLU A 222 1.13 -13.62 0.07
C GLU A 222 1.93 -12.32 0.20
N GLU A 223 1.48 -11.41 1.06
CA GLU A 223 2.17 -10.15 1.35
C GLU A 223 3.55 -10.41 1.97
N LEU A 224 3.60 -11.28 2.98
CA LEU A 224 4.85 -11.68 3.62
C LEU A 224 5.79 -12.38 2.64
N ASN A 225 5.28 -13.27 1.78
CA ASN A 225 6.08 -13.92 0.75
C ASN A 225 6.66 -12.91 -0.25
N HIS A 226 5.87 -11.93 -0.66
CA HIS A 226 6.35 -10.87 -1.53
C HIS A 226 7.42 -10.01 -0.85
N PHE A 227 7.19 -9.61 0.40
CA PHE A 227 8.18 -8.92 1.22
C PHE A 227 9.47 -9.74 1.40
N LEU A 228 9.40 -11.06 1.59
CA LEU A 228 10.58 -11.89 1.83
C LEU A 228 11.37 -12.25 0.57
N LYS A 229 10.91 -11.88 -0.64
CA LYS A 229 11.68 -12.09 -1.88
C LYS A 229 13.06 -11.44 -1.79
N GLY A 230 14.11 -12.24 -1.96
CA GLY A 230 15.51 -11.78 -1.90
C GLY A 230 16.02 -11.46 -0.49
N ARG A 231 15.28 -11.82 0.56
CA ARG A 231 15.67 -11.61 1.98
C ARG A 231 15.94 -12.95 2.67
N ASN A 232 16.59 -12.90 3.83
CA ASN A 232 16.79 -14.08 4.68
C ASN A 232 15.46 -14.49 5.33
N ARG A 233 14.66 -15.31 4.63
CA ARG A 233 13.33 -15.75 5.07
C ARG A 233 13.33 -16.29 6.49
N GLU A 234 14.27 -17.18 6.81
CA GLU A 234 14.36 -17.85 8.11
C GLU A 234 14.49 -16.84 9.27
N LEU A 235 15.38 -15.85 9.11
CA LEU A 235 15.61 -14.82 10.12
C LEU A 235 14.38 -13.94 10.37
N TYR A 236 13.71 -13.51 9.30
CA TYR A 236 12.52 -12.66 9.43
C TYR A 236 11.35 -13.41 10.07
N LEU A 237 11.10 -14.65 9.67
CA LEU A 237 10.05 -15.49 10.26
C LEU A 237 10.34 -15.82 11.73
N ALA A 238 11.61 -16.13 12.07
CA ALA A 238 12.02 -16.33 13.46
C ALA A 238 11.82 -15.07 14.30
N THR A 239 12.08 -13.88 13.73
CA THR A 239 11.87 -12.59 14.40
C THR A 239 10.38 -12.32 14.63
N LEU A 240 9.53 -12.48 13.62
CA LEU A 240 8.07 -12.35 13.75
C LEU A 240 7.49 -13.33 14.78
N SER A 241 7.95 -14.59 14.76
CA SER A 241 7.55 -15.60 15.76
C SER A 241 8.02 -15.25 17.17
N SER A 242 9.17 -14.58 17.31
CA SER A 242 9.70 -14.13 18.61
C SER A 242 8.95 -12.93 19.16
N ILE A 243 8.50 -12.00 18.32
CA ILE A 243 7.73 -10.82 18.74
C ILE A 243 6.38 -11.21 19.36
N ARG A 244 5.81 -12.37 18.99
CA ARG A 244 4.59 -12.91 19.61
C ARG A 244 4.76 -13.24 21.10
N ILE A 245 5.98 -13.49 21.57
CA ILE A 245 6.27 -13.90 22.96
C ILE A 245 7.11 -12.87 23.72
N ALA A 246 7.89 -12.06 23.01
CA ALA A 246 8.84 -11.11 23.59
C ALA A 246 8.66 -9.76 22.92
N LYS A 247 8.48 -8.70 23.72
CA LYS A 247 8.22 -7.35 23.19
C LYS A 247 9.45 -6.47 23.15
N ARG A 248 10.44 -6.68 24.03
CA ARG A 248 11.63 -5.83 24.11
C ARG A 248 12.77 -6.38 23.29
N TRP A 249 13.60 -5.48 22.77
CA TRP A 249 14.69 -5.83 21.85
C TRP A 249 15.62 -6.95 22.37
N LYS A 250 16.02 -6.90 23.66
CA LYS A 250 16.92 -7.91 24.26
C LYS A 250 16.28 -9.30 24.28
N ASP A 251 15.01 -9.37 24.64
CA ASP A 251 14.26 -10.62 24.75
C ASP A 251 13.95 -11.20 23.36
N ILE A 252 13.64 -10.34 22.39
CA ILE A 252 13.49 -10.73 20.98
C ILE A 252 14.81 -11.31 20.47
N LYS A 253 15.94 -10.64 20.70
CA LYS A 253 17.27 -11.12 20.28
C LYS A 253 17.58 -12.50 20.85
N PHE A 254 17.32 -12.68 22.14
CA PHE A 254 17.50 -13.96 22.81
C PHE A 254 16.63 -15.06 22.17
N ALA A 255 15.33 -14.79 22.00
CA ALA A 255 14.40 -15.74 21.39
C ALA A 255 14.79 -16.12 19.95
N VAL A 256 15.22 -15.15 19.13
CA VAL A 256 15.68 -15.41 17.76
C VAL A 256 16.96 -16.26 17.74
N THR A 257 17.95 -15.94 18.58
CA THR A 257 19.19 -16.72 18.74
C THR A 257 18.90 -18.18 19.09
N VAL A 258 18.00 -18.41 20.05
CA VAL A 258 17.59 -19.76 20.47
C VAL A 258 16.91 -20.51 19.33
N ARG A 259 15.99 -19.84 18.60
CA ARG A 259 15.25 -20.44 17.49
C ARG A 259 16.15 -20.83 16.32
N LEU A 260 17.07 -19.96 15.94
CA LEU A 260 17.97 -20.17 14.80
C LEU A 260 19.21 -20.99 15.16
N LYS A 261 19.42 -21.29 16.45
CA LYS A 261 20.60 -22.00 16.97
C LYS A 261 21.93 -21.39 16.50
N ARG A 262 21.94 -20.07 16.34
CA ARG A 262 23.12 -19.28 15.97
C ARG A 262 23.07 -17.94 16.66
N GLU A 263 24.24 -17.37 16.92
CA GLU A 263 24.34 -16.02 17.44
C GLU A 263 23.86 -15.00 16.38
N ILE A 264 23.07 -14.03 16.83
CA ILE A 264 22.59 -12.91 16.03
C ILE A 264 23.31 -11.67 16.52
N ASP A 265 23.93 -10.91 15.62
CA ASP A 265 24.55 -9.65 16.01
C ASP A 265 23.51 -8.51 16.12
N ASP A 266 23.88 -7.44 16.82
CA ASP A 266 22.97 -6.32 17.10
C ASP A 266 22.51 -5.61 15.82
N LYS A 267 23.39 -5.53 14.82
CA LYS A 267 23.13 -4.84 13.55
C LYS A 267 22.19 -5.66 12.68
N GLU A 268 22.36 -6.98 12.65
CA GLU A 268 21.51 -7.92 11.94
C GLU A 268 20.07 -7.83 12.46
N LEU A 269 19.86 -7.95 13.78
CA LEU A 269 18.51 -7.84 14.35
C LEU A 269 17.91 -6.44 14.15
N SER A 270 18.69 -5.38 14.36
CA SER A 270 18.21 -4.01 14.21
C SER A 270 17.76 -3.73 12.77
N SER A 271 18.49 -4.23 11.78
CA SER A 271 18.12 -4.14 10.35
C SER A 271 16.80 -4.86 10.05
N VAL A 272 16.61 -6.06 10.61
CA VAL A 272 15.36 -6.83 10.45
C VAL A 272 14.18 -6.12 11.08
N LEU A 273 14.32 -5.65 12.33
CA LEU A 273 13.26 -4.93 13.03
C LEU A 273 12.92 -3.61 12.31
N GLU A 274 13.92 -2.87 11.85
CA GLU A 274 13.69 -1.65 11.09
C GLU A 274 12.94 -1.95 9.78
N ALA A 275 13.33 -2.99 9.06
CA ALA A 275 12.62 -3.41 7.85
C ALA A 275 11.16 -3.80 8.15
N LEU A 276 10.91 -4.59 9.19
CA LEU A 276 9.55 -4.97 9.60
C LEU A 276 8.69 -3.76 10.01
N VAL A 277 9.28 -2.77 10.70
CA VAL A 277 8.60 -1.50 11.04
C VAL A 277 8.28 -0.70 9.78
N ASN A 278 9.26 -0.54 8.89
CA ASN A 278 9.09 0.26 7.67
C ASN A 278 8.03 -0.35 6.73
N TYR A 279 7.88 -1.68 6.72
CA TYR A 279 6.85 -2.39 5.96
C TYR A 279 5.54 -2.58 6.75
N ASN A 280 5.41 -2.03 7.96
CA ASN A 280 4.21 -2.05 8.79
C ASN A 280 3.74 -3.46 9.23
N PHE A 281 4.63 -4.47 9.24
CA PHE A 281 4.33 -5.77 9.86
C PHE A 281 4.36 -5.68 11.38
N ILE A 282 5.22 -4.80 11.91
CA ILE A 282 5.36 -4.52 13.33
C ILE A 282 5.38 -3.01 13.57
N GLU A 283 5.07 -2.60 14.78
CA GLU A 283 5.22 -1.23 15.23
C GLU A 283 6.01 -1.17 16.53
N LYS A 284 6.50 0.03 16.85
CA LYS A 284 7.10 0.33 18.15
C LYS A 284 6.03 0.93 19.06
N VAL A 285 5.77 0.31 20.19
CA VAL A 285 4.76 0.72 21.18
C VAL A 285 5.46 1.15 22.47
N GLY A 286 4.99 2.25 23.07
CA GLY A 286 5.48 2.72 24.38
C GLY A 286 7.02 2.84 24.47
N GLU A 287 7.57 2.41 25.60
CA GLU A 287 9.00 2.47 25.95
C GLU A 287 9.87 1.41 25.23
N GLY A 288 9.84 1.39 23.90
CA GLY A 288 10.73 0.56 23.09
C GLY A 288 10.30 -0.91 22.95
N GLU A 289 9.00 -1.18 23.12
CA GLU A 289 8.40 -2.48 22.83
C GLU A 289 8.01 -2.60 21.35
N TYR A 290 7.98 -3.83 20.83
CA TYR A 290 7.53 -4.16 19.48
C TYR A 290 6.26 -5.00 19.55
N ALA A 291 5.32 -4.73 18.64
CA ALA A 291 4.09 -5.50 18.49
C ALA A 291 3.78 -5.74 17.02
N LEU A 292 3.08 -6.84 16.71
CA LEU A 292 2.53 -7.07 15.38
C LEU A 292 1.34 -6.12 15.16
N VAL A 293 1.34 -5.42 14.03
CA VAL A 293 0.32 -4.40 13.72
C VAL A 293 -1.03 -5.05 13.42
N ASP A 294 -1.03 -6.13 12.65
CA ASP A 294 -2.26 -6.74 12.17
C ASP A 294 -2.73 -7.91 13.08
N PRO A 295 -4.03 -7.98 13.44
CA PRO A 295 -4.60 -9.11 14.19
C PRO A 295 -4.40 -10.46 13.50
N ILE A 296 -4.51 -10.52 12.18
CA ILE A 296 -4.31 -11.76 11.42
C ILE A 296 -2.86 -12.23 11.53
N LEU A 297 -1.88 -11.31 11.53
CA LEU A 297 -0.47 -11.68 11.75
C LEU A 297 -0.26 -12.31 13.15
N ARG A 298 -1.00 -11.87 14.16
CA ARG A 298 -0.95 -12.46 15.51
C ARG A 298 -1.52 -13.89 15.55
N GLU A 299 -2.45 -14.21 14.65
CA GLU A 299 -3.07 -15.52 14.48
C GLU A 299 -2.24 -16.49 13.62
N MET A 300 -1.20 -16.02 12.93
CA MET A 300 -0.35 -16.86 12.07
C MET A 300 0.70 -17.63 12.86
N ASP A 301 0.80 -18.94 12.62
CA ASP A 301 1.96 -19.74 13.07
C ASP A 301 3.06 -19.72 12.01
N PHE A 302 4.03 -18.82 12.20
CA PHE A 302 5.17 -18.65 11.30
C PHE A 302 6.07 -19.88 11.17
N ARG A 303 5.92 -20.91 12.01
CA ARG A 303 6.67 -22.17 11.90
C ARG A 303 6.21 -23.04 10.73
N LEU A 304 5.04 -22.75 10.16
CA LEU A 304 4.44 -23.52 9.08
C LEU A 304 4.79 -22.99 7.68
N TYR A 305 5.65 -21.96 7.57
CA TYR A 305 5.94 -21.22 6.33
C TYR A 305 7.43 -20.98 6.11
#